data_AF-A0A359KBM0-F1
#
_entry.id   AF-A0A359KBM0-F1
#
_cell.length_a   1.000
_cell.length_b   1.000
_cell.length_c   1.000
_cell.angle_alpha   90.00
_cell.angle_beta   90.00
_cell.angle_gamma   90.00
#
_symmetry.space_group_name_H-M   'P 1'
#
loop_
_entity.id
_entity.type
_entity.pdbx_description
1 polymer ?
#
loop_
_entity_poly.entity_id
_entity_poly.type
_entity_poly.pdbx_seq_one_letter_code
_entity_poly.pdbx_strand_id
1 'polypeptide(L)' 'MATYDFILSGVDAEMSLEGAASTDAEAWREAILFLSEMLREKPVREGGAFSLQIIVRNEGREICRVGASAH' A
#
# COMPACT_ATOMS: atom_id res chain seq x y z
N MET A 1 2.30 0.83 -21.76
CA MET A 1 1.80 0.62 -20.39
C MET A 1 3.00 0.45 -19.49
N ALA A 2 3.06 1.15 -18.35
CA ALA A 2 4.13 1.00 -17.37
C ALA A 2 3.71 -0.01 -16.30
N THR A 3 4.67 -0.74 -15.75
CA THR A 3 4.42 -1.73 -14.69
C THR A 3 4.80 -1.11 -13.34
N TYR A 4 3.95 -1.27 -12.34
CA TYR A 4 4.17 -0.73 -10.99
C TYR A 4 4.18 -1.86 -9.96
N ASP A 5 5.12 -1.82 -9.03
CA ASP A 5 5.17 -2.77 -7.92
C ASP A 5 4.58 -2.10 -6.68
N PHE A 6 3.63 -2.77 -6.00
CA PHE A 6 3.00 -2.29 -4.76
C PHE A 6 3.43 -3.16 -3.57
N ILE A 7 4.41 -2.68 -2.81
CA ILE A 7 4.97 -3.43 -1.69
C ILE A 7 4.25 -3.02 -0.41
N LEU A 8 3.46 -3.91 0.19
CA LEU A 8 2.80 -3.70 1.49
C LEU A 8 3.70 -4.23 2.63
N SER A 9 4.01 -3.37 3.60
CA SER A 9 4.71 -3.75 4.83
C SER A 9 3.83 -3.45 6.06
N GLY A 10 3.86 -4.32 7.08
CA GLY A 10 3.29 -4.03 8.40
C GLY A 10 2.15 -4.94 8.92
N VAL A 11 1.68 -5.88 8.10
CA VAL A 11 0.96 -7.07 8.59
C VAL A 11 2.01 -8.15 8.86
N ASP A 12 1.83 -9.06 9.82
CA ASP A 12 2.80 -10.10 10.26
C ASP A 12 3.57 -10.88 9.16
N ALA A 13 3.17 -10.79 7.89
CA ALA A 13 3.98 -11.13 6.73
C ALA A 13 3.93 -9.99 5.70
N GLU A 14 5.10 -9.58 5.18
CA GLU A 14 5.22 -8.65 4.05
C GLU A 14 4.47 -9.24 2.85
N MET A 15 3.42 -8.55 2.39
CA MET A 15 2.61 -8.98 1.25
C MET A 15 3.00 -8.11 0.05
N SER A 16 3.51 -8.71 -1.01
CA SER A 16 3.68 -7.99 -2.28
C SER A 16 2.35 -8.05 -3.03
N LEU A 17 1.77 -6.90 -3.33
CA LEU A 17 0.63 -6.78 -4.22
C LEU A 17 1.16 -6.33 -5.58
N GLU A 18 0.78 -7.02 -6.65
CA GLU A 18 1.06 -6.57 -8.01
C GLU A 18 -0.15 -5.77 -8.51
N GLY A 19 0.07 -4.53 -8.92
CA GLY A 19 -0.96 -3.64 -9.46
C GLY A 19 -0.48 -3.02 -10.77
N ALA A 20 -1.37 -2.80 -11.72
CA ALA A 20 -1.01 -2.22 -13.02
C ALA A 20 -1.70 -0.87 -13.19
N ALA A 21 -0.95 0.22 -13.04
CA ALA A 21 -1.42 1.58 -13.30
C ALA A 21 -0.87 2.11 -14.64
N SER A 22 -1.57 3.06 -15.27
CA SER A 22 -1.09 3.67 -16.52
C SER A 22 -0.32 4.98 -16.29
N THR A 23 -0.46 5.59 -15.10
CA THR A 23 0.23 6.82 -14.68
C THR A 23 0.60 6.78 -13.19
N ASP A 24 1.58 7.59 -12.78
CA ASP A 24 1.95 7.76 -11.36
C ASP A 24 0.75 8.20 -10.49
N ALA A 25 -0.14 9.04 -11.04
CA ALA A 25 -1.33 9.53 -10.34
C ALA A 25 -2.38 8.43 -10.12
N GLU A 26 -2.53 7.52 -11.09
CA GLU A 26 -3.38 6.32 -10.94
C GLU A 26 -2.76 5.35 -9.94
N ALA A 27 -1.44 5.12 -10.01
CA ALA A 27 -0.74 4.25 -9.08
C ALA A 27 -0.89 4.73 -7.63
N TRP A 28 -0.84 6.05 -7.41
CA TRP A 28 -1.11 6.62 -6.10
C TRP A 28 -2.55 6.39 -5.63
N ARG A 29 -3.54 6.58 -6.50
CA ARG A 29 -4.95 6.30 -6.17
C ARG A 29 -5.18 4.84 -5.82
N GLU A 30 -4.59 3.91 -6.58
CA GLU A 30 -4.67 2.49 -6.30
C GLU A 30 -4.02 2.14 -4.95
N ALA A 31 -2.87 2.71 -4.62
CA ALA A 31 -2.23 2.50 -3.32
C ALA A 31 -3.13 2.96 -2.14
N ILE A 32 -3.82 4.09 -2.28
CA ILE A 32 -4.77 4.57 -1.25
C ILE A 32 -5.96 3.60 -1.11
N LEU A 33 -6.50 3.11 -2.23
CA LEU A 33 -7.61 2.17 -2.24
C LEU A 33 -7.20 0.85 -1.57
N PHE A 34 -6.06 0.28 -1.95
CA PHE A 34 -5.54 -0.95 -1.33
C PHE A 34 -5.33 -0.79 0.17
N LEU A 35 -4.74 0.31 0.62
CA LEU A 35 -4.57 0.55 2.05
C LEU A 35 -5.92 0.63 2.79
N SER A 36 -6.91 1.25 2.16
CA SER A 36 -8.27 1.37 2.72
C SER A 36 -9.00 0.02 2.77
N GLU A 37 -8.84 -0.82 1.76
CA GLU A 37 -9.39 -2.18 1.73
C GLU A 37 -8.73 -3.06 2.80
N MET A 38 -7.40 -3.01 2.93
CA MET A 38 -6.67 -3.74 3.97
C MET A 38 -7.13 -3.38 5.38
N LEU A 39 -7.32 -2.08 5.65
CA LEU A 39 -7.84 -1.60 6.94
C LEU A 39 -9.30 -2.02 7.19
N ARG A 40 -10.09 -2.22 6.12
CA ARG A 40 -11.48 -2.71 6.22
C ARG A 40 -11.53 -4.21 6.49
N GLU A 41 -10.70 -5.01 5.82
CA GLU A 41 -10.67 -6.47 5.97
C GLU A 41 -10.03 -6.92 7.29
N LYS A 42 -8.97 -6.23 7.70
CA LYS A 42 -8.33 -6.40 9.01
C LYS A 42 -8.58 -5.13 9.81
N PRO A 43 -9.79 -4.96 10.38
CA PRO A 43 -10.04 -3.86 11.27
C PRO A 43 -8.99 -3.91 12.36
N VAL A 44 -8.20 -2.84 12.43
CA VAL A 44 -7.28 -2.58 13.53
C VAL A 44 -8.10 -2.81 14.80
N ARG A 45 -7.74 -3.84 15.57
CA ARG A 45 -8.44 -4.14 16.82
C ARG A 45 -8.42 -2.87 17.66
N GLU A 46 -9.56 -2.45 18.18
CA GLU A 46 -9.65 -1.26 19.03
C GLU A 46 -8.59 -1.34 20.14
N GLY A 47 -7.66 -0.38 20.16
CA GLY A 47 -6.55 -0.31 21.12
C GLY A 47 -5.24 -1.01 20.71
N GLY A 48 -5.16 -1.60 19.52
CA GLY A 48 -3.93 -2.17 18.98
C GLY A 48 -3.10 -1.13 18.22
N ALA A 49 -1.82 -0.97 18.59
CA ALA A 49 -0.88 -0.23 17.77
C ALA A 49 -0.69 -0.92 16.42
N PHE A 50 -0.71 -0.17 15.32
CA PHE A 50 -0.48 -0.69 13.99
C PHE A 50 0.32 0.29 13.14
N SER A 51 1.02 -0.25 12.14
CA SER A 51 1.69 0.52 11.09
C SER A 51 1.56 -0.27 9.79
N LEU A 52 0.97 0.34 8.78
CA LEU A 52 0.82 -0.22 7.43
C LEU A 52 1.36 0.79 6.43
N GLN A 53 2.12 0.32 5.45
CA GLN A 53 2.63 1.14 4.37
C GLN A 53 2.57 0.41 3.04
N ILE A 54 2.20 1.12 1.98
CA ILE A 54 2.30 0.68 0.59
C ILE A 54 3.33 1.57 -0.10
N ILE A 55 4.40 0.94 -0.60
CA ILE A 55 5.42 1.59 -1.43
C ILE A 55 5.14 1.25 -2.88
N VAL A 56 4.97 2.28 -3.69
CA VAL A 56 4.76 2.16 -5.14
C VAL A 56 6.07 2.42 -5.85
N ARG A 57 6.52 1.45 -6.66
CA ARG A 57 7.71 1.59 -7.50
C ARG A 57 7.36 1.54 -8.97
N ASN A 58 8.08 2.32 -9.77
CA ASN A 58 8.06 2.27 -11.24
C ASN A 58 9.51 2.03 -11.70
N GLU A 59 9.77 0.95 -12.43
CA GLU A 59 11.12 0.57 -12.89
C GLU A 59 12.18 0.57 -11.76
N GLY A 60 11.80 0.13 -10.56
CA GLY A 60 12.68 0.08 -9.38
C GLY A 60 12.83 1.41 -8.62
N ARG A 61 12.26 2.51 -9.11
CA ARG A 61 12.24 3.81 -8.42
C ARG A 61 10.96 3.96 -7.59
N GLU A 62 11.11 4.29 -6.30
CA GLU A 62 9.97 4.69 -5.46
C GLU A 62 9.38 6.01 -5.98
N ILE A 63 8.09 5.98 -6.32
CA ILE A 63 7.34 7.16 -6.77
C ILE A 63 6.34 7.65 -5.73
N CYS A 64 5.87 6.76 -4.85
CA CYS A 64 4.89 7.08 -3.83
C CYS A 64 5.03 6.15 -2.65
N ARG A 65 4.70 6.66 -1.46
CA ARG A 65 4.53 5.90 -0.24
C ARG A 65 3.26 6.37 0.46
N VAL A 66 2.35 5.44 0.71
CA VAL A 66 1.11 5.71 1.45
C VAL A 66 1.11 4.86 2.69
N GLY A 67 0.90 5.47 3.86
CA GLY A 67 0.90 4.73 5.12
C GLY A 67 -0.20 5.17 6.05
N ALA A 68 -0.62 4.23 6.91
CA ALA A 68 -1.54 4.45 8.01
C ALA A 68 -0.97 3.81 9.27
N SER A 69 -1.08 4.52 10.39
CA SER A 69 -0.60 4.05 11.68
C SER A 69 -1.48 4.59 12.80
N ALA A 70 -1.65 3.81 13.85
CA ALA A 70 -2.14 4.30 15.14
C ALA A 70 -1.23 3.80 16.26
N HIS A 71 -1.02 4.67 17.25
CA HIS A 71 -0.18 4.47 18.43
C HIS A 71 -1.00 4.75 19.69
#